data_AF-A0A354C4M5-F1
#
_entry.id   AF-A0A354C4M5-F1
#
_cell.length_a   1.000
_cell.length_b   1.000
_cell.length_c   1.000
_cell.angle_alpha   90.00
_cell.angle_beta   90.00
_cell.angle_gamma   90.00
#
_symmetry.space_group_name_H-M   'P 1'
#
loop_
_entity.id
_entity.type
_entity.pdbx_description
1 polymer ?
#
loop_
_entity_poly.entity_id
_entity_poly.type
_entity_poly.pdbx_seq_one_letter_code
_entity_poly.pdbx_strand_id
1 'polypeptide(L)'
;MNDTLLQERIIDKRIRWLMLWRVVLVTILFSYTTFIKLQKTDFFPEISLTQLYIIFTVTYALSILYLCIHKFRFIKNPKVNIYIQSFFDVMLITGLVYATGGVSSIYSVLYPLVIIYAVLFLEKRGGLIIATFSSILYGLLMDLEYYRIIHPIYSTTFYKHDLGGAYVFSQIAIHVLSFYIIVFLASFVVEQEKKTRILLAEKETAFDQLGLLHRSIIESVDTGIMTINLQGMIKSFNRAAEEITGFSFAEVDNRNILELFPPFREIQEKITKEDHKSSTRNRYNMEFTGNDDRKLILGCSVSNLRDHKGKRIGDIVIFQNLTSIIKMEKSLEKSRRLAIIGEMAAGLAHEMRNPLASLGGSIQILKKDLNLNPVDERLMQIVLRGKEQLDNIIKDFLLLARPSPGKKEAVVIKEIIEDIVESIKLVPDWNDNIEISLSLSDYESIQANRTEMKEVLWNLILNAVQAMNDGGVLTIETKNILSGDATGEYLELKIGDTGYGIDEKNMDMIFEPFFTTKESGTGLGLAIVNRIVEGYGGTIRFENSGGSGTTCVVVFPFYK
;
A
#
# COMPACT_ATOMS: atom_id res chain seq x y z
N MET A 1 6.01 21.54 -22.55
CA MET A 1 6.82 22.77 -22.79
C MET A 1 8.33 22.52 -22.69
N ASN A 2 8.80 21.52 -21.92
CA ASN A 2 10.23 21.20 -21.80
C ASN A 2 10.83 20.44 -23.02
N ASP A 3 10.07 19.55 -23.68
CA ASP A 3 10.61 18.74 -24.79
C ASP A 3 10.92 19.54 -26.06
N THR A 4 10.11 20.54 -26.38
CA THR A 4 10.35 21.43 -27.53
C THR A 4 11.60 22.28 -27.33
N LEU A 5 11.81 22.81 -26.13
CA LEU A 5 13.02 23.57 -25.77
C LEU A 5 14.27 22.68 -25.75
N LEU A 6 14.14 21.42 -25.34
CA LEU A 6 15.24 20.44 -25.36
C LEU A 6 15.63 20.07 -26.80
N GLN A 7 14.64 19.83 -27.67
CA GLN A 7 14.88 19.56 -29.09
C GLN A 7 15.55 20.73 -29.80
N GLU A 8 15.10 21.97 -29.56
CA GLU A 8 15.75 23.16 -30.12
C GLU A 8 17.20 23.28 -29.67
N ARG A 9 17.50 23.05 -28.37
CA ARG A 9 18.88 23.08 -27.86
C ARG A 9 19.78 22.00 -28.47
N ILE A 10 19.25 20.81 -28.74
CA ILE A 10 20.00 19.73 -29.39
C ILE A 10 20.31 20.10 -30.84
N ILE A 11 19.35 20.64 -31.57
CA ILE A 11 19.52 21.10 -32.96
C ILE A 11 20.55 22.24 -33.02
N ASP A 12 20.46 23.22 -32.12
CA ASP A 12 21.42 24.34 -32.02
C ASP A 12 22.84 23.86 -31.68
N LYS A 13 22.98 22.83 -30.84
CA LYS A 13 24.28 22.22 -30.54
C LYS A 13 24.85 21.50 -31.76
N ARG A 14 24.02 20.74 -32.48
CA ARG A 14 24.45 20.01 -33.69
C ARG A 14 24.86 20.96 -34.82
N ILE A 15 24.13 22.06 -35.04
CA ILE A 15 24.50 23.08 -36.05
C ILE A 15 25.86 23.72 -35.74
N ARG A 16 26.11 24.08 -34.48
CA ARG A 16 27.43 24.62 -34.07
C ARG A 16 28.57 23.64 -34.30
N TRP A 17 28.35 22.35 -34.01
CA TRP A 17 29.33 21.29 -34.30
C TRP A 17 29.61 21.15 -35.79
N LEU A 18 28.58 21.22 -36.64
CA LEU A 18 28.75 21.19 -38.08
C LEU A 18 29.60 22.37 -38.57
N MET A 19 29.35 23.58 -38.07
CA MET A 19 30.16 24.76 -38.40
C MET A 19 31.61 24.60 -37.95
N LEU A 20 31.84 24.04 -36.76
CA LEU A 20 33.18 23.77 -36.26
C LEU A 20 33.92 22.75 -37.13
N TRP A 21 33.29 21.62 -37.45
CA TRP A 21 33.89 20.58 -38.29
C TRP A 21 34.18 21.06 -39.70
N ARG A 22 33.33 21.94 -40.25
CA ARG A 22 33.57 22.60 -41.53
C ARG A 22 34.85 23.44 -41.50
N VAL A 23 35.02 24.29 -40.48
CA VAL A 23 36.23 25.11 -40.31
C VAL A 23 37.47 24.22 -40.17
N VAL A 24 37.38 23.14 -39.38
CA VAL A 24 38.48 22.16 -39.23
C VAL A 24 38.86 21.55 -40.58
N LEU A 25 37.88 21.10 -41.37
CA LEU A 25 38.14 20.50 -42.67
C LEU A 25 38.80 21.49 -43.64
N VAL A 26 38.29 22.71 -43.73
CA VAL A 26 38.89 23.77 -44.57
C VAL A 26 40.30 24.10 -44.08
N THR A 27 40.55 24.09 -42.77
CA THR A 27 41.87 24.31 -42.18
C THR A 27 42.85 23.20 -42.54
N ILE A 28 42.41 21.94 -42.55
CA ILE A 28 43.23 20.81 -42.98
C ILE A 28 43.59 20.96 -44.46
N LEU A 29 42.63 21.27 -45.33
CA LEU A 29 42.88 21.49 -46.77
C LEU A 29 43.80 22.69 -47.03
N PHE A 30 43.61 23.79 -46.30
CA PHE A 30 44.47 24.98 -46.36
C PHE A 30 45.90 24.68 -45.89
N SER A 31 46.04 23.91 -44.81
CA SER A 31 47.34 23.52 -44.28
C SER A 31 48.08 22.59 -45.24
N TYR A 32 47.36 21.63 -45.83
CA TYR A 32 47.91 20.72 -46.84
C TYR A 32 48.41 21.45 -48.09
N THR A 33 47.60 22.37 -48.63
CA THR A 33 47.99 23.18 -49.81
C THR A 33 49.18 24.09 -49.50
N THR A 34 49.24 24.67 -48.30
CA THR A 34 50.38 25.48 -47.85
C THR A 34 51.64 24.65 -47.65
N PHE A 35 51.52 23.43 -47.11
CA PHE A 35 52.63 22.51 -46.95
C PHE A 35 53.24 22.11 -48.30
N ILE A 36 52.40 21.80 -49.30
CA ILE A 36 52.86 21.49 -50.66
C ILE A 36 53.61 22.69 -51.26
N LYS A 37 53.08 23.91 -51.10
CA LYS A 37 53.77 25.14 -51.55
C LYS A 37 55.16 25.29 -50.91
N LEU A 38 55.28 25.03 -49.61
CA LEU A 38 56.55 25.16 -48.88
C LEU A 38 57.59 24.13 -49.33
N GLN A 39 57.16 22.94 -49.77
CA GLN A 39 58.08 21.92 -50.29
C GLN A 39 58.59 22.20 -51.71
N LYS A 40 58.17 23.31 -52.37
CA LYS A 40 58.54 23.67 -53.75
C LYS A 40 58.38 22.50 -54.73
N THR A 41 57.36 21.68 -54.53
CA THR A 41 57.04 20.61 -55.48
C THR A 41 56.31 21.23 -56.67
N ASP A 42 56.64 20.80 -57.89
CA ASP A 42 55.97 21.22 -59.14
C ASP A 42 54.51 20.73 -59.25
N PHE A 43 53.90 20.33 -58.12
CA PHE A 43 52.57 19.75 -58.03
C PHE A 43 51.45 20.78 -58.25
N PHE A 44 51.70 22.08 -58.05
CA PHE A 44 50.75 23.15 -58.38
C PHE A 44 51.45 24.41 -58.91
N PRO A 45 51.05 24.99 -60.06
CA PRO A 45 51.48 26.32 -60.50
C PRO A 45 51.07 27.41 -59.49
N GLU A 46 51.88 28.47 -59.34
CA GLU A 46 51.61 29.57 -58.40
C GLU A 46 50.26 30.28 -58.61
N ILE A 47 49.78 30.31 -59.86
CA ILE A 47 48.48 30.91 -60.25
C ILE A 47 47.32 30.11 -59.62
N SER A 48 47.40 28.78 -59.58
CA SER A 48 46.37 27.91 -59.02
C SER A 48 46.37 27.91 -57.50
N LEU A 49 47.54 28.06 -56.86
CA LEU A 49 47.64 28.21 -55.40
C LEU A 49 46.95 29.48 -54.92
N THR A 50 47.08 30.59 -55.66
CA THR A 50 46.41 31.85 -55.32
C THR A 50 44.90 31.73 -55.33
N GLN A 51 44.33 31.01 -56.31
CA GLN A 51 42.89 30.77 -56.41
C GLN A 51 42.37 29.82 -55.34
N LEU A 52 43.13 28.79 -55.00
CA LEU A 52 42.84 27.92 -53.85
C LEU A 52 42.75 28.72 -52.56
N TYR A 53 43.70 29.65 -52.32
CA TYR A 53 43.64 30.53 -51.16
C TYR A 53 42.43 31.46 -51.15
N ILE A 54 42.02 31.98 -52.31
CA ILE A 54 40.79 32.78 -52.43
C ILE A 54 39.57 31.92 -52.05
N ILE A 55 39.45 30.71 -52.59
CA ILE A 55 38.30 29.82 -52.30
C ILE A 55 38.27 29.43 -50.82
N PHE A 56 39.41 29.11 -50.21
CA PHE A 56 39.46 28.83 -48.77
C PHE A 56 39.10 30.07 -47.94
N THR A 57 39.59 31.25 -48.31
CA THR A 57 39.26 32.52 -47.64
C THR A 57 37.76 32.82 -47.73
N VAL A 58 37.16 32.65 -48.91
CA VAL A 58 35.71 32.78 -49.12
C VAL A 58 34.94 31.75 -48.28
N THR A 59 35.45 30.52 -48.17
CA THR A 59 34.82 29.48 -47.35
C THR A 59 34.87 29.81 -45.85
N TYR A 60 35.95 30.42 -45.35
CA TYR A 60 36.02 30.94 -43.98
C TYR A 60 35.07 32.11 -43.77
N ALA A 61 35.03 33.07 -44.71
CA ALA A 61 34.12 34.21 -44.66
C ALA A 61 32.65 33.76 -44.62
N LEU A 62 32.28 32.79 -45.45
CA LEU A 62 30.94 32.18 -45.43
C LEU A 62 30.69 31.42 -44.13
N SER A 63 31.67 30.69 -43.59
CA SER A 63 31.53 30.02 -42.29
C SER A 63 31.27 31.02 -41.15
N ILE A 64 31.94 32.17 -41.15
CA ILE A 64 31.70 33.26 -40.19
C ILE A 64 30.31 33.87 -40.42
N LEU A 65 29.92 34.10 -41.68
CA LEU A 65 28.60 34.61 -42.02
C LEU A 65 27.49 33.68 -41.52
N TYR A 66 27.60 32.37 -41.71
CA TYR A 66 26.64 31.39 -41.20
C TYR A 66 26.58 31.37 -39.68
N LEU A 67 27.71 31.50 -38.99
CA LEU A 67 27.74 31.65 -37.53
C LEU A 67 27.01 32.92 -37.08
N CYS A 68 27.18 34.05 -37.79
CA CYS A 68 26.44 35.28 -37.52
C CYS A 68 24.94 35.11 -37.79
N ILE A 69 24.55 34.54 -38.94
CA ILE A 69 23.15 34.27 -39.30
C ILE A 69 22.47 33.42 -38.23
N HIS A 70 23.16 32.37 -37.75
CA HIS A 70 22.65 31.48 -36.70
C HIS A 70 22.60 32.18 -35.33
N LYS A 71 23.66 32.88 -34.92
CA LYS A 71 23.75 33.58 -33.62
C LYS A 71 22.71 34.69 -33.47
N PHE A 72 22.48 35.46 -34.54
CA PHE A 72 21.52 36.56 -34.55
C PHE A 72 20.10 36.12 -34.97
N ARG A 73 19.87 34.82 -35.23
CA ARG A 73 18.58 34.24 -35.63
C ARG A 73 17.91 34.98 -36.80
N PHE A 74 18.71 35.43 -37.78
CA PHE A 74 18.18 36.11 -38.98
C PHE A 74 17.20 35.21 -39.76
N ILE A 75 17.42 33.89 -39.73
CA ILE A 75 16.50 32.88 -40.30
C ILE A 75 15.87 32.09 -39.16
N LYS A 76 14.54 32.22 -39.00
CA LYS A 76 13.81 31.55 -37.91
C LYS A 76 13.72 30.03 -38.06
N ASN A 77 13.75 29.51 -39.29
CA ASN A 77 13.65 28.08 -39.55
C ASN A 77 15.06 27.44 -39.72
N PRO A 78 15.52 26.59 -38.80
CA PRO A 78 16.86 26.01 -38.87
C PRO A 78 17.05 25.11 -40.10
N LYS A 79 15.99 24.45 -40.59
CA LYS A 79 16.07 23.62 -41.79
C LYS A 79 16.38 24.45 -43.04
N VAL A 80 15.76 25.63 -43.18
CA VAL A 80 16.00 26.53 -44.32
C VAL A 80 17.44 27.04 -44.31
N ASN A 81 17.98 27.36 -43.14
CA ASN A 81 19.38 27.77 -43.02
C ASN A 81 20.34 26.68 -43.52
N ILE A 82 20.10 25.41 -43.17
CA ILE A 82 20.93 24.29 -43.61
C ILE A 82 20.80 24.07 -45.13
N TYR A 83 19.62 24.21 -45.72
CA TYR A 83 19.47 24.15 -47.19
C TYR A 83 20.29 25.23 -47.91
N ILE A 84 20.21 26.49 -47.44
CA ILE A 84 20.97 27.61 -48.01
C ILE A 84 22.47 27.34 -47.88
N GLN A 85 22.91 26.88 -46.71
CA GLN A 85 24.30 26.54 -46.48
C GLN A 85 24.77 25.43 -47.42
N SER A 86 24.03 24.32 -47.54
CA SER A 86 24.38 23.23 -48.45
C SER A 86 24.45 23.67 -49.90
N PHE A 87 23.55 24.54 -50.35
CA PHE A 87 23.56 25.06 -51.70
C PHE A 87 24.87 25.81 -52.01
N PHE A 88 25.25 26.76 -51.16
CA PHE A 88 26.50 27.50 -51.33
C PHE A 88 27.73 26.61 -51.17
N ASP A 89 27.71 25.61 -50.29
CA ASP A 89 28.81 24.67 -50.12
C ASP A 89 29.04 23.83 -51.38
N VAL A 90 27.95 23.34 -52.01
CA VAL A 90 28.03 22.67 -53.30
C VAL A 90 28.62 23.61 -54.36
N MET A 91 28.16 24.86 -54.45
CA MET A 91 28.72 25.83 -55.42
C MET A 91 30.20 26.11 -55.20
N LEU A 92 30.65 26.25 -53.94
CA LEU A 92 32.07 26.44 -53.61
C LEU A 92 32.89 25.23 -54.02
N ILE A 93 32.40 24.01 -53.76
CA ILE A 93 33.08 22.78 -54.18
C ILE A 93 33.13 22.70 -55.71
N THR A 94 32.06 23.08 -56.43
CA THR A 94 32.07 23.18 -57.90
C THR A 94 33.12 24.16 -58.39
N GLY A 95 33.21 25.35 -57.77
CA GLY A 95 34.25 26.33 -58.08
C GLY A 95 35.66 25.83 -57.77
N LEU A 96 35.83 25.06 -56.70
CA LEU A 96 37.09 24.43 -56.33
C LEU A 96 37.51 23.37 -57.36
N VAL A 97 36.59 22.49 -57.76
CA VAL A 97 36.82 21.49 -58.81
C VAL A 97 37.23 22.16 -60.12
N TYR A 98 36.55 23.24 -60.50
CA TYR A 98 36.90 24.03 -61.68
C TYR A 98 38.32 24.63 -61.61
N ALA A 99 38.69 25.24 -60.48
CA ALA A 99 39.99 25.88 -60.30
C ALA A 99 41.16 24.87 -60.32
N THR A 100 40.92 23.62 -59.91
CA THR A 100 41.97 22.62 -59.69
C THR A 100 42.07 21.57 -60.79
N GLY A 101 41.52 21.81 -61.97
CA GLY A 101 41.68 20.91 -63.12
C GLY A 101 40.45 20.08 -63.49
N GLY A 102 39.25 20.51 -63.10
CA GLY A 102 37.99 20.02 -63.68
C GLY A 102 37.80 18.52 -63.50
N VAL A 103 37.68 17.78 -64.61
CA VAL A 103 37.49 16.30 -64.63
C VAL A 103 38.57 15.56 -63.81
N SER A 104 39.77 16.12 -63.69
CA SER A 104 40.89 15.50 -62.95
C SER A 104 41.01 15.96 -61.48
N SER A 105 40.09 16.79 -61.00
CA SER A 105 40.16 17.35 -59.65
C SER A 105 39.95 16.28 -58.56
N ILE A 106 40.89 16.22 -57.63
CA ILE A 106 40.80 15.39 -56.42
C ILE A 106 39.72 15.93 -55.45
N TYR A 107 39.30 17.19 -55.61
CA TYR A 107 38.34 17.84 -54.71
C TYR A 107 36.88 17.46 -54.97
N SER A 108 36.59 16.67 -56.03
CA SER A 108 35.25 16.10 -56.24
C SER A 108 34.81 15.17 -55.09
N VAL A 109 35.77 14.64 -54.32
CA VAL A 109 35.51 13.83 -53.12
C VAL A 109 34.80 14.61 -51.99
N LEU A 110 34.73 15.94 -52.07
CA LEU A 110 34.10 16.78 -51.06
C LEU A 110 32.56 16.87 -51.21
N TYR A 111 32.01 16.61 -52.39
CA TYR A 111 30.54 16.59 -52.60
C TYR A 111 29.83 15.59 -51.66
N PRO A 112 30.31 14.33 -51.51
CA PRO A 112 29.84 13.38 -50.50
C PRO A 112 29.66 13.95 -49.10
N LEU A 113 30.61 14.76 -48.62
CA LEU A 113 30.55 15.31 -47.26
C LEU A 113 29.36 16.25 -47.09
N VAL A 114 29.06 17.05 -48.11
CA VAL A 114 27.91 17.96 -48.11
C VAL A 114 26.60 17.18 -48.12
N ILE A 115 26.55 16.10 -48.90
CA ILE A 115 25.40 15.21 -48.97
C ILE A 115 25.17 14.48 -47.64
N ILE A 116 26.23 13.95 -47.01
CA ILE A 116 26.15 13.25 -45.72
C ILE A 116 25.54 14.17 -44.66
N TYR A 117 26.04 15.39 -44.53
CA TYR A 117 25.46 16.29 -43.53
C TYR A 117 24.06 16.75 -43.91
N ALA A 118 23.76 16.96 -45.20
CA ALA A 118 22.40 17.27 -45.63
C ALA A 118 21.43 16.16 -45.19
N VAL A 119 21.81 14.89 -45.30
CA VAL A 119 21.01 13.76 -44.81
C VAL A 119 20.88 13.74 -43.29
N LEU A 120 21.97 13.99 -42.56
CA LEU A 120 21.97 13.99 -41.08
C LEU A 120 21.01 15.04 -40.48
N PHE A 121 20.82 16.16 -41.16
CA PHE A 121 20.04 17.30 -40.63
C PHE A 121 18.70 17.51 -41.33
N LEU A 122 18.60 17.22 -42.63
CA LEU A 122 17.41 17.43 -43.46
C LEU A 122 16.72 16.13 -43.86
N GLU A 123 17.18 15.00 -43.31
CA GLU A 123 16.70 13.65 -43.58
C GLU A 123 16.84 13.28 -45.07
N LYS A 124 16.23 12.16 -45.48
CA LYS A 124 16.31 11.62 -46.85
C LYS A 124 15.93 12.64 -47.92
N ARG A 125 14.89 13.45 -47.68
CA ARG A 125 14.40 14.44 -48.65
C ARG A 125 15.43 15.52 -48.93
N GLY A 126 16.07 16.07 -47.89
CA GLY A 126 17.10 17.09 -48.09
C GLY A 126 18.36 16.54 -48.71
N GLY A 127 18.77 15.32 -48.31
CA GLY A 127 19.88 14.62 -48.96
C GLY A 127 19.68 14.43 -50.46
N LEU A 128 18.48 13.99 -50.87
CA LEU A 128 18.14 13.83 -52.29
C LEU A 128 18.22 15.16 -53.05
N ILE A 129 17.65 16.25 -52.50
CA ILE A 129 17.68 17.58 -53.14
C ILE A 129 19.12 18.04 -53.38
N ILE A 130 19.99 17.92 -52.36
CA ILE A 130 21.39 18.34 -52.45
C ILE A 130 22.20 17.43 -53.38
N ALA A 131 21.93 16.12 -53.40
CA ALA A 131 22.56 15.19 -54.34
C ALA A 131 22.16 15.48 -55.80
N THR A 132 20.89 15.79 -56.06
CA THR A 132 20.42 16.21 -57.39
C THR A 132 21.07 17.52 -57.81
N PHE A 133 21.13 18.52 -56.92
CA PHE A 133 21.79 19.79 -57.21
C PHE A 133 23.30 19.61 -57.48
N SER A 134 23.98 18.78 -56.68
CA SER A 134 25.39 18.42 -56.88
C SER A 134 25.62 17.70 -58.20
N SER A 135 24.72 16.79 -58.58
CA SER A 135 24.78 16.05 -59.85
C SER A 135 24.65 16.99 -61.05
N ILE A 136 23.71 17.94 -60.98
CA ILE A 136 23.50 18.93 -62.05
C ILE A 136 24.72 19.84 -62.19
N LEU A 137 25.22 20.40 -61.08
CA LEU A 137 26.37 21.30 -61.14
C LEU A 137 27.66 20.60 -61.57
N TYR A 138 27.91 19.39 -61.06
CA TYR A 138 29.07 18.61 -61.47
C TYR A 138 28.98 18.22 -62.94
N GLY A 139 27.84 17.67 -63.40
CA GLY A 139 27.63 17.32 -64.81
C GLY A 139 27.77 18.51 -65.74
N LEU A 140 27.15 19.64 -65.40
CA LEU A 140 27.26 20.89 -66.16
C LEU A 140 28.71 21.36 -66.28
N LEU A 141 29.48 21.31 -65.18
CA LEU A 141 30.90 21.69 -65.20
C LEU A 141 31.70 20.80 -66.16
N MET A 142 31.47 19.48 -66.10
CA MET A 142 32.16 18.51 -66.96
C MET A 142 31.78 18.68 -68.44
N ASP A 143 30.50 18.92 -68.75
CA ASP A 143 30.03 19.13 -70.12
C ASP A 143 30.61 20.43 -70.71
N LEU A 144 30.61 21.52 -69.93
CA LEU A 144 31.18 22.81 -70.36
C LEU A 144 32.69 22.72 -70.62
N GLU A 145 33.41 21.89 -69.85
CA GLU A 145 34.83 21.58 -70.08
C GLU A 145 35.02 20.73 -71.35
N TYR A 146 34.20 19.69 -71.54
CA TYR A 146 34.27 18.81 -72.72
C TYR A 146 34.04 19.56 -74.04
N TYR A 147 33.01 20.43 -74.08
CA TYR A 147 32.72 21.27 -75.24
C TYR A 147 33.66 22.47 -75.40
N ARG A 148 34.67 22.61 -74.52
CA ARG A 148 35.66 23.70 -74.53
C ARG A 148 35.04 25.10 -74.42
N ILE A 149 33.85 25.20 -73.83
CA ILE A 149 33.21 26.49 -73.53
C ILE A 149 33.96 27.16 -72.37
N ILE A 150 34.42 26.33 -71.42
CA ILE A 150 35.23 26.77 -70.29
C ILE A 150 36.53 25.96 -70.28
N HIS A 151 37.64 26.65 -70.03
CA HIS A 151 38.93 26.01 -69.79
C HIS A 151 39.23 25.96 -68.29
N PRO A 152 39.46 24.78 -67.69
CA PRO A 152 39.95 24.68 -66.32
C PRO A 152 41.28 25.40 -66.20
N ILE A 153 41.43 26.18 -65.14
CA ILE A 153 42.54 27.12 -64.98
C ILE A 153 43.88 26.37 -64.85
N TYR A 154 43.84 25.12 -64.37
CA TYR A 154 44.99 24.24 -64.18
C TYR A 154 45.40 23.46 -65.46
N SER A 155 44.68 23.57 -66.58
CA SER A 155 44.85 22.64 -67.72
C SER A 155 46.02 22.95 -68.68
N THR A 156 46.78 24.05 -68.51
CA THR A 156 47.66 24.53 -69.60
C THR A 156 49.03 23.86 -69.75
N THR A 157 49.44 22.90 -68.91
CA THR A 157 50.82 22.36 -69.02
C THR A 157 50.98 20.84 -69.00
N PHE A 158 50.00 20.05 -68.53
CA PHE A 158 50.20 18.58 -68.36
C PHE A 158 49.23 17.67 -69.13
N TYR A 159 48.18 18.18 -69.77
CA TYR A 159 47.15 17.32 -70.40
C TYR A 159 46.86 17.72 -71.85
N LYS A 160 47.79 17.43 -72.75
CA LYS A 160 47.54 17.30 -74.21
C LYS A 160 46.97 15.91 -74.53
N HIS A 161 45.87 15.52 -73.91
CA HIS A 161 45.06 14.39 -74.37
C HIS A 161 43.68 14.95 -74.73
N ASP A 162 43.19 14.64 -75.93
CA ASP A 162 41.77 14.84 -76.23
C ASP A 162 40.98 14.00 -75.21
N LEU A 163 40.27 14.67 -74.30
CA LEU A 163 39.38 14.03 -73.35
C LEU A 163 38.31 13.28 -74.17
N GLY A 164 38.42 11.96 -74.25
CA GLY A 164 37.43 11.15 -74.94
C GLY A 164 36.07 11.29 -74.26
N GLY A 165 35.00 11.49 -75.04
CA GLY A 165 33.64 11.66 -74.49
C GLY A 165 33.22 10.52 -73.55
N ALA A 166 33.71 9.30 -73.79
CA ALA A 166 33.50 8.15 -72.91
C ALA A 166 34.10 8.34 -71.50
N TYR A 167 35.28 8.98 -71.40
CA TYR A 167 35.92 9.24 -70.11
C TYR A 167 35.11 10.25 -69.28
N VAL A 168 34.74 11.39 -69.87
CA VAL A 168 33.93 12.41 -69.21
C VAL A 168 32.57 11.84 -68.78
N PHE A 169 31.91 11.08 -69.67
CA PHE A 169 30.67 10.40 -69.37
C PHE A 169 30.81 9.43 -68.18
N SER A 170 31.85 8.59 -68.17
CA SER A 170 32.10 7.66 -67.05
C SER A 170 32.33 8.39 -65.73
N GLN A 171 33.02 9.54 -65.74
CA GLN A 171 33.24 10.34 -64.54
C GLN A 171 31.95 10.94 -64.01
N ILE A 172 31.10 11.50 -64.87
CA ILE A 172 29.78 11.98 -64.48
C ILE A 172 28.96 10.83 -63.90
N ALA A 173 28.90 9.69 -64.60
CA ALA A 173 28.12 8.53 -64.17
C ALA A 173 28.56 7.99 -62.79
N ILE A 174 29.86 7.85 -62.55
CA ILE A 174 30.41 7.39 -61.26
C ILE A 174 30.07 8.37 -60.14
N HIS A 175 30.25 9.68 -60.35
CA HIS A 175 29.97 10.68 -59.32
C HIS A 175 28.48 10.78 -59.00
N VAL A 176 27.63 10.84 -60.02
CA VAL A 176 26.17 10.85 -59.84
C VAL A 176 25.72 9.60 -59.10
N LEU A 177 26.18 8.41 -59.51
CA LEU A 177 25.88 7.16 -58.82
C LEU A 177 26.36 7.19 -57.35
N SER A 178 27.58 7.67 -57.11
CA SER A 178 28.14 7.77 -55.76
C SER A 178 27.29 8.68 -54.85
N PHE A 179 26.82 9.82 -55.37
CA PHE A 179 26.00 10.77 -54.61
C PHE A 179 24.69 10.12 -54.13
N TYR A 180 24.00 9.39 -55.00
CA TYR A 180 22.76 8.70 -54.63
C TYR A 180 23.00 7.49 -53.70
N ILE A 181 24.10 6.75 -53.88
CA ILE A 181 24.50 5.68 -52.94
C ILE A 181 24.75 6.26 -51.54
N ILE A 182 25.43 7.41 -51.46
CA ILE A 182 25.70 8.09 -50.19
C ILE A 182 24.41 8.55 -49.54
N VAL A 183 23.46 9.12 -50.30
CA VAL A 183 22.13 9.48 -49.77
C VAL A 183 21.44 8.25 -49.20
N PHE A 184 21.43 7.13 -49.92
CA PHE A 184 20.80 5.89 -49.47
C PHE A 184 21.42 5.38 -48.16
N LEU A 185 22.75 5.22 -48.11
CA LEU A 185 23.46 4.71 -46.94
C LEU A 185 23.31 5.63 -45.72
N ALA A 186 23.53 6.94 -45.90
CA ALA A 186 23.38 7.91 -44.82
C ALA A 186 21.92 7.96 -44.32
N SER A 187 20.94 7.87 -45.21
CA SER A 187 19.52 7.91 -44.82
C SER A 187 19.13 6.67 -44.05
N PHE A 188 19.62 5.50 -44.48
CA PHE A 188 19.40 4.23 -43.80
C PHE A 188 19.94 4.27 -42.36
N VAL A 189 21.16 4.76 -42.17
CA VAL A 189 21.77 4.90 -40.83
C VAL A 189 20.97 5.84 -39.94
N VAL A 190 20.59 7.01 -40.44
CA VAL A 190 19.78 7.98 -39.67
C VAL A 190 18.41 7.41 -39.30
N GLU A 191 17.75 6.71 -40.22
CA GLU A 191 16.45 6.09 -39.97
C GLU A 191 16.56 4.94 -38.95
N GLN A 192 17.62 4.12 -39.04
CA GLN A 192 17.90 3.06 -38.08
C GLN A 192 18.20 3.62 -36.69
N GLU A 193 19.03 4.67 -36.57
CA GLU A 193 19.31 5.34 -35.29
C GLU A 193 18.02 5.85 -34.65
N LYS A 194 17.15 6.50 -35.44
CA LYS A 194 15.87 7.03 -34.96
C LYS A 194 14.95 5.92 -34.46
N LYS A 195 14.82 4.82 -35.21
CA LYS A 195 14.02 3.65 -34.80
C LYS A 195 14.54 3.03 -33.51
N THR A 196 15.85 2.80 -33.41
CA THR A 196 16.47 2.25 -32.20
C THR A 196 16.26 3.15 -30.99
N ARG A 197 16.40 4.47 -31.16
CA ARG A 197 16.20 5.43 -30.06
C ARG A 197 14.74 5.46 -29.57
N ILE A 198 13.78 5.45 -30.49
CA ILE A 198 12.35 5.40 -30.13
C ILE A 198 12.03 4.09 -29.40
N LEU A 199 12.45 2.95 -29.95
CA LEU A 199 12.22 1.64 -29.34
C LEU A 199 12.85 1.54 -27.95
N LEU A 200 14.06 2.10 -27.77
CA LEU A 200 14.73 2.11 -26.47
C LEU A 200 13.94 2.93 -25.44
N ALA A 201 13.46 4.11 -25.82
CA ALA A 201 12.65 4.95 -24.94
C ALA A 201 11.31 4.27 -24.58
N GLU A 202 10.66 3.58 -25.51
CA GLU A 202 9.46 2.79 -25.26
C GLU A 202 9.73 1.64 -24.28
N LYS A 203 10.86 0.93 -24.44
CA LYS A 203 11.26 -0.17 -23.55
C LYS A 203 11.57 0.31 -22.13
N GLU A 204 12.28 1.43 -21.99
CA GLU A 204 12.58 2.05 -20.70
C GLU A 204 11.27 2.42 -19.98
N THR A 205 10.36 3.12 -20.68
CA THR A 205 9.06 3.51 -20.12
C THR A 205 8.22 2.29 -19.71
N ALA A 206 8.18 1.24 -20.54
CA ALA A 206 7.45 0.02 -20.23
C ALA A 206 8.04 -0.72 -19.01
N PHE A 207 9.36 -0.70 -18.85
CA PHE A 207 10.04 -1.29 -17.71
C PHE A 207 9.71 -0.54 -16.41
N ASP A 208 9.71 0.80 -16.46
CA ASP A 208 9.34 1.65 -15.33
C ASP A 208 7.87 1.42 -14.91
N GLN A 209 6.95 1.37 -15.88
CA GLN A 209 5.54 1.08 -15.63
C GLN A 209 5.33 -0.30 -14.99
N LEU A 210 6.06 -1.31 -15.47
CA LEU A 210 6.00 -2.65 -14.90
C LEU A 210 6.52 -2.65 -13.45
N GLY A 211 7.63 -1.95 -13.17
CA GLY A 211 8.16 -1.79 -11.82
C GLY A 211 7.16 -1.12 -10.86
N LEU A 212 6.50 -0.04 -11.32
CA LEU A 212 5.45 0.63 -10.55
C LEU A 212 4.26 -0.27 -10.29
N LEU A 213 3.77 -0.99 -11.31
CA LEU A 213 2.64 -1.91 -11.17
C LEU A 213 2.93 -3.01 -10.14
N HIS A 214 4.10 -3.65 -10.23
CA HIS A 214 4.51 -4.67 -9.25
C HIS A 214 4.56 -4.13 -7.83
N ARG A 215 5.11 -2.92 -7.64
CA ARG A 215 5.15 -2.28 -6.32
C ARG A 215 3.74 -1.97 -5.82
N SER A 216 2.90 -1.35 -6.65
CA SER A 216 1.51 -1.05 -6.28
C SER A 216 0.73 -2.30 -5.89
N ILE A 217 0.92 -3.43 -6.59
CA ILE A 217 0.28 -4.69 -6.22
C ILE A 217 0.70 -5.11 -4.80
N ILE A 218 2.01 -5.16 -4.51
CA ILE A 218 2.53 -5.59 -3.20
C ILE A 218 2.08 -4.65 -2.07
N GLU A 219 2.03 -3.34 -2.32
CA GLU A 219 1.63 -2.32 -1.34
C GLU A 219 0.11 -2.24 -1.11
N SER A 220 -0.69 -2.78 -2.05
CA SER A 220 -2.16 -2.75 -1.98
C SER A 220 -2.78 -3.92 -1.22
N VAL A 221 -2.01 -4.97 -0.92
CA VAL A 221 -2.53 -6.13 -0.18
C VAL A 221 -2.54 -5.85 1.31
N ASP A 222 -3.66 -6.13 1.99
CA ASP A 222 -3.81 -6.02 3.46
C ASP A 222 -3.08 -7.15 4.24
N THR A 223 -2.07 -7.76 3.63
CA THR A 223 -1.28 -8.84 4.20
C THR A 223 0.15 -8.39 4.25
N GLY A 224 0.80 -8.58 5.39
CA GLY A 224 2.21 -8.27 5.56
C GLY A 224 3.04 -9.19 4.68
N ILE A 225 3.85 -8.60 3.80
CA ILE A 225 4.80 -9.29 2.93
C ILE A 225 6.19 -8.80 3.29
N MET A 226 7.04 -9.75 3.66
CA MET A 226 8.43 -9.51 4.03
C MET A 226 9.33 -10.49 3.30
N THR A 227 10.51 -10.04 2.89
CA THR A 227 11.55 -10.95 2.38
C THR A 227 12.76 -10.93 3.28
N ILE A 228 13.35 -12.11 3.47
CA ILE A 228 14.59 -12.30 4.23
C ILE A 228 15.65 -12.95 3.35
N ASN A 229 16.92 -12.59 3.54
CA ASN A 229 18.04 -13.26 2.87
C ASN A 229 18.36 -14.62 3.54
N LEU A 230 19.35 -15.33 3.01
CA LEU A 230 19.79 -16.63 3.54
C LEU A 230 20.31 -16.57 4.99
N GLN A 231 20.70 -15.39 5.48
CA GLN A 231 21.15 -15.15 6.86
C GLN A 231 20.01 -14.75 7.79
N GLY A 232 18.77 -14.64 7.30
CA GLY A 232 17.60 -14.21 8.08
C GLY A 232 17.47 -12.69 8.23
N MET A 233 18.18 -11.92 7.41
CA MET A 233 18.12 -10.45 7.43
C MET A 233 16.97 -9.95 6.55
N ILE A 234 16.16 -9.03 7.08
CA ILE A 234 15.03 -8.43 6.37
C ILE A 234 15.54 -7.55 5.22
N LYS A 235 14.91 -7.68 4.04
CA LYS A 235 15.27 -6.95 2.80
C LYS A 235 14.11 -6.24 2.12
N SER A 236 12.88 -6.62 2.43
CA SER A 236 11.68 -5.95 1.96
C SER A 236 10.61 -6.07 3.04
N PHE A 237 9.77 -5.06 3.14
CA PHE A 237 8.66 -4.96 4.08
C PHE A 237 7.62 -4.02 3.45
N ASN A 238 6.43 -4.54 3.15
CA ASN A 238 5.37 -3.73 2.53
C ASN A 238 4.62 -2.88 3.57
N ARG A 239 3.83 -1.90 3.10
CA ARG A 239 3.00 -1.02 3.96
C ARG A 239 2.14 -1.80 4.96
N ALA A 240 1.50 -2.88 4.53
CA ALA A 240 0.65 -3.67 5.42
C ALA A 240 1.46 -4.36 6.54
N ALA A 241 2.71 -4.76 6.26
CA ALA A 241 3.60 -5.29 7.30
C ALA A 241 3.93 -4.21 8.34
N GLU A 242 4.14 -2.96 7.91
CA GLU A 242 4.34 -1.81 8.81
C GLU A 242 3.11 -1.55 9.68
N GLU A 243 1.93 -1.49 9.08
CA GLU A 243 0.66 -1.22 9.79
C GLU A 243 0.30 -2.32 10.79
N ILE A 244 0.53 -3.59 10.43
CA ILE A 244 0.24 -4.73 11.30
C ILE A 244 1.21 -4.78 12.49
N THR A 245 2.50 -4.53 12.25
CA THR A 245 3.55 -4.76 13.26
C THR A 245 3.94 -3.52 14.05
N GLY A 246 3.65 -2.33 13.54
CA GLY A 246 4.06 -1.05 14.10
C GLY A 246 5.52 -0.68 13.84
N PHE A 247 6.24 -1.45 13.03
CA PHE A 247 7.62 -1.17 12.64
C PHE A 247 7.68 -0.55 11.25
N SER A 248 8.52 0.48 11.05
CA SER A 248 8.81 0.99 9.71
C SER A 248 9.90 0.18 9.01
N PHE A 249 9.91 0.16 7.68
CA PHE A 249 10.94 -0.53 6.90
C PHE A 249 12.35 -0.01 7.23
N ALA A 250 12.49 1.30 7.48
CA ALA A 250 13.76 1.92 7.83
C ALA A 250 14.35 1.40 9.16
N GLU A 251 13.50 0.98 10.09
CA GLU A 251 13.92 0.44 11.40
C GLU A 251 14.28 -1.05 11.34
N VAL A 252 13.71 -1.78 10.37
CA VAL A 252 13.87 -3.24 10.26
C VAL A 252 14.78 -3.67 9.11
N ASP A 253 15.10 -2.77 8.18
CA ASP A 253 16.00 -3.08 7.07
C ASP A 253 17.33 -3.60 7.60
N ASN A 254 17.73 -4.75 7.06
CA ASN A 254 18.97 -5.41 7.41
C ASN A 254 19.10 -5.70 8.92
N ARG A 255 17.98 -5.93 9.62
CA ARG A 255 17.94 -6.55 10.95
C ARG A 255 17.56 -8.02 10.86
N ASN A 256 17.93 -8.79 11.88
CA ASN A 256 17.61 -10.21 11.94
C ASN A 256 16.14 -10.42 12.32
N ILE A 257 15.44 -11.27 11.57
CA ILE A 257 14.03 -11.59 11.82
C ILE A 257 13.79 -12.18 13.22
N LEU A 258 14.73 -12.94 13.78
CA LEU A 258 14.57 -13.59 15.09
C LEU A 258 14.67 -12.61 16.26
N GLU A 259 15.28 -11.44 16.07
CA GLU A 259 15.32 -10.39 17.09
C GLU A 259 13.96 -9.69 17.21
N LEU A 260 13.34 -9.40 16.07
CA LEU A 260 12.09 -8.66 16.00
C LEU A 260 10.86 -9.57 16.11
N PHE A 261 10.97 -10.81 15.62
CA PHE A 261 9.92 -11.82 15.66
C PHE A 261 10.44 -13.10 16.35
N PRO A 262 10.67 -13.09 17.68
CA PRO A 262 11.17 -14.27 18.40
C PRO A 262 10.38 -15.58 18.15
N PRO A 263 9.04 -15.56 18.08
CA PRO A 263 8.24 -16.77 17.81
C PRO A 263 8.46 -17.35 16.41
N PHE A 264 9.07 -16.60 15.49
CA PHE A 264 9.40 -17.08 14.14
C PHE A 264 10.41 -18.24 14.17
N ARG A 265 11.19 -18.38 15.25
CA ARG A 265 12.14 -19.48 15.43
C ARG A 265 11.47 -20.86 15.30
N GLU A 266 10.31 -21.03 15.92
CA GLU A 266 9.58 -22.31 15.87
C GLU A 266 9.10 -22.65 14.45
N ILE A 267 8.72 -21.62 13.69
CA ILE A 267 8.28 -21.75 12.30
C ILE A 267 9.48 -22.11 11.42
N GLN A 268 10.61 -21.42 11.60
CA GLN A 268 11.84 -21.68 10.86
C GLN A 268 12.38 -23.10 11.09
N GLU A 269 12.34 -23.61 12.32
CA GLU A 269 12.76 -24.97 12.66
C GLU A 269 11.85 -26.04 12.03
N LYS A 270 10.53 -25.80 11.95
CA LYS A 270 9.58 -26.69 11.27
C LYS A 270 9.80 -26.71 9.76
N ILE A 271 10.03 -25.54 9.15
CA ILE A 271 10.30 -25.39 7.71
C ILE A 271 11.60 -26.09 7.31
N THR A 272 12.63 -26.06 8.16
CA THR A 272 13.94 -26.66 7.86
C THR A 272 13.94 -28.19 7.96
N LYS A 273 12.98 -28.78 8.70
CA LYS A 273 12.85 -30.24 8.90
C LYS A 273 11.96 -30.93 7.87
N GLU A 274 11.03 -30.22 7.23
CA GLU A 274 10.15 -30.77 6.20
C GLU A 274 10.76 -30.60 4.79
N ASP A 275 11.19 -31.72 4.21
CA ASP A 275 11.78 -31.76 2.85
C ASP A 275 10.79 -31.19 1.82
N HIS A 276 11.18 -30.09 1.17
CA HIS A 276 10.35 -29.11 0.46
C HIS A 276 9.65 -29.56 -0.84
N LYS A 277 9.17 -30.80 -0.95
CA LYS A 277 8.36 -31.26 -2.10
C LYS A 277 6.86 -31.00 -1.97
N SER A 278 6.36 -30.65 -0.78
CA SER A 278 4.98 -30.20 -0.58
C SER A 278 4.96 -28.69 -0.38
N SER A 279 4.91 -27.94 -1.47
CA SER A 279 4.69 -26.48 -1.49
C SER A 279 3.23 -26.13 -1.15
N THR A 280 2.66 -26.76 -0.13
CA THR A 280 1.25 -26.61 0.22
C THR A 280 1.10 -26.21 1.68
N ARG A 281 0.96 -24.90 1.88
CA ARG A 281 -0.10 -24.30 2.70
C ARG A 281 -0.10 -24.54 4.22
N ASN A 282 1.01 -24.87 4.86
CA ASN A 282 1.03 -24.80 6.31
C ASN A 282 1.02 -23.32 6.75
N ARG A 283 -0.16 -22.87 7.20
CA ARG A 283 -0.35 -21.61 7.91
C ARG A 283 -0.09 -21.86 9.38
N TYR A 284 0.84 -21.12 9.97
CA TYR A 284 1.15 -21.19 11.39
C TYR A 284 0.58 -19.96 12.08
N ASN A 285 -0.18 -20.16 13.15
CA ASN A 285 -0.60 -19.07 14.01
C ASN A 285 0.51 -18.81 15.03
N MET A 286 0.88 -17.54 15.21
CA MET A 286 1.82 -17.12 16.23
C MET A 286 1.28 -15.93 17.01
N GLU A 287 1.52 -15.93 18.31
CA GLU A 287 1.31 -14.75 19.13
C GLU A 287 2.50 -13.82 18.93
N PHE A 288 2.23 -12.56 18.65
CA PHE A 288 3.22 -11.54 18.35
C PHE A 288 2.90 -10.28 19.15
N THR A 289 3.92 -9.61 19.66
CA THR A 289 3.76 -8.31 20.32
C THR A 289 4.30 -7.25 19.36
N GLY A 290 3.42 -6.34 18.92
CA GLY A 290 3.80 -5.23 18.07
C GLY A 290 4.74 -4.25 18.76
N ASN A 291 5.32 -3.33 17.98
CA ASN A 291 6.19 -2.28 18.51
C ASN A 291 5.49 -1.35 19.52
N ASP A 292 4.16 -1.33 19.50
CA ASP A 292 3.28 -0.56 20.37
C ASP A 292 2.69 -1.38 21.53
N ASP A 293 3.33 -2.49 21.89
CA ASP A 293 2.92 -3.44 22.93
C ASP A 293 1.54 -4.12 22.69
N ARG A 294 0.97 -4.00 21.48
CA ARG A 294 -0.27 -4.73 21.14
C ARG A 294 0.01 -6.22 20.99
N LYS A 295 -0.74 -7.04 21.71
CA LYS A 295 -0.78 -8.50 21.52
C LYS A 295 -1.64 -8.86 20.32
N LEU A 296 -1.00 -9.46 19.32
CA LEU A 296 -1.56 -9.83 18.04
C LEU A 296 -1.46 -11.33 17.83
N ILE A 297 -2.41 -11.89 17.07
CA ILE A 297 -2.31 -13.26 16.55
C ILE A 297 -2.09 -13.16 15.05
N LEU A 298 -0.92 -13.61 14.59
CA LEU A 298 -0.54 -13.56 13.18
C LEU A 298 -0.63 -14.96 12.56
N GLY A 299 -1.37 -15.07 11.46
CA GLY A 299 -1.35 -16.25 10.59
C GLY A 299 -0.24 -16.11 9.56
N CYS A 300 0.81 -16.91 9.66
CA CYS A 300 2.04 -16.79 8.87
C CYS A 300 2.21 -17.95 7.89
N SER A 301 2.79 -17.66 6.73
CA SER A 301 3.20 -18.63 5.72
C SER A 301 4.56 -18.23 5.15
N VAL A 302 5.43 -19.19 4.91
CA VAL A 302 6.79 -18.96 4.44
C VAL A 302 7.03 -19.76 3.16
N SER A 303 7.66 -19.13 2.17
CA SER A 303 8.00 -19.75 0.89
C SER A 303 9.42 -19.39 0.46
N ASN A 304 10.08 -20.28 -0.27
CA ASN A 304 11.46 -20.06 -0.72
C ASN A 304 11.51 -19.00 -1.83
N LEU A 305 12.34 -17.96 -1.66
CA LEU A 305 12.66 -16.99 -2.69
C LEU A 305 13.79 -17.55 -3.57
N ARG A 306 13.53 -17.69 -4.87
CA ARG A 306 14.50 -18.21 -5.85
C ARG A 306 14.82 -17.16 -6.91
N ASP A 307 16.07 -17.15 -7.33
CA ASP A 307 16.53 -16.35 -8.47
C ASP A 307 16.09 -17.00 -9.81
N HIS A 308 16.26 -16.28 -10.92
CA HIS A 308 15.93 -16.70 -12.28
C HIS A 308 16.60 -18.03 -12.71
N LYS A 309 17.66 -18.45 -12.01
CA LYS A 309 18.36 -19.75 -12.21
C LYS A 309 17.85 -20.87 -11.29
N GLY A 310 16.79 -20.64 -10.52
CA GLY A 310 16.22 -21.60 -9.57
C GLY A 310 17.01 -21.76 -8.26
N LYS A 311 18.10 -21.01 -8.06
CA LYS A 311 18.88 -20.99 -6.82
C LYS A 311 18.12 -20.23 -5.72
N ARG A 312 18.00 -20.81 -4.52
CA ARG A 312 17.42 -20.13 -3.35
C ARG A 312 18.32 -18.96 -2.93
N ILE A 313 17.72 -17.78 -2.79
CA ILE A 313 18.40 -16.53 -2.39
C ILE A 313 17.87 -15.97 -1.06
N GLY A 314 16.80 -16.55 -0.53
CA GLY A 314 16.15 -16.12 0.70
C GLY A 314 14.78 -16.78 0.84
N ASP A 315 13.94 -16.20 1.68
CA ASP A 315 12.54 -16.60 1.88
C ASP A 315 11.59 -15.39 1.81
N ILE A 316 10.35 -15.65 1.44
CA ILE A 316 9.22 -14.73 1.51
C ILE A 316 8.34 -15.17 2.67
N VAL A 317 8.12 -14.26 3.61
CA VAL A 317 7.22 -14.42 4.75
C VAL A 317 5.97 -13.59 4.49
N ILE A 318 4.82 -14.24 4.53
CA ILE A 318 3.51 -13.61 4.35
C ILE A 318 2.72 -13.81 5.65
N PHE A 319 2.21 -12.75 6.24
CA PHE A 319 1.48 -12.82 7.50
C PHE A 319 0.25 -11.91 7.55
N GLN A 320 -0.81 -12.36 8.23
CA GLN A 320 -2.07 -11.64 8.37
C GLN A 320 -2.46 -11.53 9.85
N ASN A 321 -3.01 -10.38 10.25
CA ASN A 321 -3.58 -10.20 11.58
C ASN A 321 -4.93 -10.93 11.69
N LEU A 322 -4.97 -11.98 12.51
CA LEU A 322 -6.15 -12.81 12.77
C LEU A 322 -6.80 -12.52 14.13
N THR A 323 -6.34 -11.49 14.85
CA THR A 323 -6.75 -11.22 16.23
C THR A 323 -8.26 -11.01 16.37
N SER A 324 -8.86 -10.18 15.50
CA SER A 324 -10.30 -9.90 15.51
C SER A 324 -11.12 -11.13 15.13
N ILE A 325 -10.67 -11.88 14.12
CA ILE A 325 -11.34 -13.08 13.63
C ILE A 325 -11.38 -14.15 14.73
N ILE A 326 -10.24 -14.43 15.37
CA ILE A 326 -10.16 -15.46 16.42
C ILE A 326 -10.95 -15.04 17.67
N LYS A 327 -10.93 -13.76 18.05
CA LYS A 327 -11.77 -13.24 19.15
C LYS A 327 -13.26 -13.42 18.85
N MET A 328 -13.67 -13.09 17.62
CA MET A 328 -15.06 -13.24 17.18
C MET A 328 -15.48 -14.72 17.15
N GLU A 329 -14.62 -15.60 16.65
CA GLU A 329 -14.88 -17.04 16.59
C GLU A 329 -15.10 -17.63 17.99
N LYS A 330 -14.22 -17.30 18.95
CA LYS A 330 -14.38 -17.72 20.36
C LYS A 330 -15.68 -17.18 20.99
N SER A 331 -16.03 -15.93 20.71
CA SER A 331 -17.27 -15.32 21.22
C SER A 331 -18.51 -16.01 20.65
N LEU A 332 -18.50 -16.31 19.35
CA LEU A 332 -19.59 -17.02 18.68
C LEU A 332 -19.72 -18.46 19.20
N GLU A 333 -18.61 -19.15 19.43
CA GLU A 333 -18.62 -20.50 20.00
C GLU A 333 -19.22 -20.51 21.41
N LYS A 334 -18.81 -19.57 22.28
CA LYS A 334 -19.40 -19.39 23.62
C LYS A 334 -20.90 -19.13 23.54
N SER A 335 -21.32 -18.22 22.66
CA SER A 335 -22.75 -17.91 22.45
C SER A 335 -23.55 -19.10 21.94
N ARG A 336 -23.01 -19.86 20.97
CA ARG A 336 -23.66 -21.05 20.42
C ARG A 336 -23.83 -22.14 21.48
N ARG A 337 -22.80 -22.36 22.30
CA ARG A 337 -22.85 -23.33 23.40
C ARG A 337 -23.94 -22.97 24.42
N LEU A 338 -24.04 -21.69 24.79
CA LEU A 338 -25.09 -21.22 25.70
C LEU A 338 -26.50 -21.36 25.09
N ALA A 339 -26.66 -21.05 23.80
CA ALA A 339 -27.95 -21.19 23.12
C ALA A 339 -28.47 -22.64 23.08
N ILE A 340 -27.59 -23.61 22.78
CA ILE A 340 -27.92 -25.04 22.79
C ILE A 340 -28.32 -25.48 24.21
N ILE A 341 -27.56 -25.06 25.22
CA ILE A 341 -27.90 -25.34 26.62
C ILE A 341 -29.28 -24.74 26.95
N GLY A 342 -29.61 -23.55 26.47
CA GLY A 342 -30.89 -22.88 26.74
C GLY A 342 -32.09 -23.54 26.10
N GLU A 343 -31.95 -24.03 24.87
CA GLU A 343 -33.01 -24.78 24.19
C GLU A 343 -33.30 -26.10 24.92
N MET A 344 -32.25 -26.84 25.31
CA MET A 344 -32.39 -28.06 26.10
C MET A 344 -32.95 -27.77 27.50
N ALA A 345 -32.51 -26.68 28.13
CA ALA A 345 -32.99 -26.25 29.44
C ALA A 345 -34.48 -25.93 29.41
N ALA A 346 -35.00 -25.28 28.36
CA ALA A 346 -36.42 -24.96 28.24
C ALA A 346 -37.31 -26.20 28.23
N GLY A 347 -36.91 -27.24 27.50
CA GLY A 347 -37.60 -28.54 27.52
C GLY A 347 -37.55 -29.20 28.90
N LEU A 348 -36.34 -29.32 29.47
CA LEU A 348 -36.13 -29.91 30.80
C LEU A 348 -36.87 -29.15 31.91
N ALA A 349 -36.92 -27.81 31.84
CA ALA A 349 -37.62 -26.99 32.81
C ALA A 349 -39.12 -27.25 32.82
N HIS A 350 -39.73 -27.41 31.63
CA HIS A 350 -41.13 -27.81 31.54
C HIS A 350 -41.35 -29.22 32.10
N GLU A 351 -40.44 -30.16 31.83
CA GLU A 351 -40.51 -31.51 32.37
C GLU A 351 -40.28 -31.58 33.89
N MET A 352 -39.46 -30.70 34.47
CA MET A 352 -39.24 -30.62 35.92
C MET A 352 -40.35 -29.87 36.66
N ARG A 353 -40.95 -28.84 36.05
CA ARG A 353 -42.05 -28.08 36.66
C ARG A 353 -43.30 -28.95 36.84
N ASN A 354 -43.53 -29.92 35.97
CA ASN A 354 -44.66 -30.85 36.05
C ASN A 354 -44.68 -31.72 37.34
N PRO A 355 -43.63 -32.49 37.67
CA PRO A 355 -43.58 -33.26 38.92
C PRO A 355 -43.53 -32.36 40.15
N LEU A 356 -42.88 -31.19 40.10
CA LEU A 356 -42.87 -30.22 41.20
C LEU A 356 -44.25 -29.63 41.48
N ALA A 357 -45.04 -29.34 40.43
CA ALA A 357 -46.42 -28.89 40.56
C ALA A 357 -47.31 -29.98 41.14
N SER A 358 -47.14 -31.24 40.71
CA SER A 358 -47.85 -32.39 41.26
C SER A 358 -47.54 -32.59 42.75
N LEU A 359 -46.25 -32.60 43.13
CA LEU A 359 -45.80 -32.70 44.51
C LEU A 359 -46.34 -31.56 45.39
N GLY A 360 -46.22 -30.31 44.93
CA GLY A 360 -46.76 -29.15 45.64
C GLY A 360 -48.28 -29.25 45.83
N GLY A 361 -49.01 -29.65 44.78
CA GLY A 361 -50.46 -29.85 44.84
C GLY A 361 -50.88 -30.93 45.82
N SER A 362 -50.21 -32.09 45.81
CA SER A 362 -50.48 -33.18 46.75
C SER A 362 -50.25 -32.75 48.20
N ILE A 363 -49.15 -32.05 48.49
CA ILE A 363 -48.85 -31.55 49.84
C ILE A 363 -49.87 -30.50 50.28
N GLN A 364 -50.31 -29.64 49.37
CA GLN A 364 -51.28 -28.59 49.68
C GLN A 364 -52.70 -29.15 49.93
N ILE A 365 -53.06 -30.26 49.29
CA ILE A 365 -54.27 -31.04 49.60
C ILE A 365 -54.14 -31.71 50.97
N LEU A 366 -53.02 -32.39 51.24
CA LEU A 366 -52.76 -33.03 52.53
C LEU A 366 -52.79 -32.00 53.68
N LYS A 367 -52.32 -30.77 53.45
CA LYS A 367 -52.38 -29.67 54.41
C LYS A 367 -53.82 -29.19 54.70
N LYS A 368 -54.74 -29.33 53.75
CA LYS A 368 -56.15 -28.92 53.90
C LYS A 368 -57.01 -29.96 54.61
N ASP A 369 -56.77 -31.26 54.35
CA ASP A 369 -57.68 -32.34 54.74
C ASP A 369 -57.29 -33.04 56.05
N LEU A 370 -56.08 -32.80 56.59
CA LEU A 370 -55.58 -33.47 57.80
C LEU A 370 -55.52 -32.50 59.00
N ASN A 371 -55.92 -32.98 60.18
CA ASN A 371 -55.54 -32.36 61.47
C ASN A 371 -54.07 -32.67 61.73
N LEU A 372 -53.18 -31.91 61.08
CA LEU A 372 -51.74 -32.08 61.18
C LEU A 372 -51.26 -31.69 62.58
N ASN A 373 -50.36 -32.49 63.15
CA ASN A 373 -49.61 -32.05 64.32
C ASN A 373 -48.57 -30.98 63.89
N PRO A 374 -47.99 -30.22 64.83
CA PRO A 374 -47.03 -29.16 64.50
C PRO A 374 -45.78 -29.63 63.75
N VAL A 375 -45.42 -30.92 63.89
CA VAL A 375 -44.25 -31.53 63.23
C VAL A 375 -44.55 -31.80 61.76
N ASP A 376 -45.73 -32.37 61.46
CA ASP A 376 -46.16 -32.67 60.09
C ASP A 376 -46.38 -31.38 59.29
N GLU A 377 -46.94 -30.34 59.91
CA GLU A 377 -47.08 -29.03 59.26
C GLU A 377 -45.71 -28.42 58.93
N ARG A 378 -44.74 -28.52 59.85
CA ARG A 378 -43.36 -28.05 59.63
C ARG A 378 -42.68 -28.82 58.49
N LEU A 379 -42.83 -30.15 58.45
CA LEU A 379 -42.28 -30.99 57.36
C LEU A 379 -42.89 -30.62 56.01
N MET A 380 -44.21 -30.42 55.93
CA MET A 380 -44.85 -29.97 54.70
C MET A 380 -44.38 -28.59 54.26
N GLN A 381 -44.18 -27.65 55.19
CA GLN A 381 -43.58 -26.35 54.87
C GLN A 381 -42.15 -26.48 54.33
N ILE A 382 -41.32 -27.37 54.88
CA ILE A 382 -39.96 -27.61 54.39
C ILE A 382 -40.00 -28.09 52.93
N VAL A 383 -40.88 -29.03 52.60
CA VAL A 383 -40.98 -29.54 51.22
C VAL A 383 -41.50 -28.47 50.26
N LEU A 384 -42.47 -27.66 50.67
CA LEU A 384 -42.95 -26.54 49.85
C LEU A 384 -41.85 -25.50 49.59
N ARG A 385 -41.03 -25.17 50.59
CA ARG A 385 -39.85 -24.30 50.41
C ARG A 385 -38.82 -24.91 49.46
N GLY A 386 -38.55 -26.22 49.58
CA GLY A 386 -37.65 -26.92 48.66
C GLY A 386 -38.15 -26.91 47.22
N LYS A 387 -39.47 -27.05 47.02
CA LYS A 387 -40.10 -26.92 45.69
C LYS A 387 -39.92 -25.52 45.11
N GLU A 388 -40.16 -24.48 45.91
CA GLU A 388 -39.99 -23.08 45.48
C GLU A 388 -38.53 -22.76 45.14
N GLN A 389 -37.59 -23.28 45.94
CA GLN A 389 -36.17 -23.16 45.65
C GLN A 389 -35.80 -23.80 44.30
N LEU A 390 -36.33 -25.00 44.00
CA LEU A 390 -36.10 -25.66 42.72
C LEU A 390 -36.72 -24.88 41.55
N ASP A 391 -37.92 -24.34 41.70
CA ASP A 391 -38.55 -23.48 40.68
C ASP A 391 -37.68 -22.24 40.37
N ASN A 392 -37.08 -21.64 41.40
CA ASN A 392 -36.19 -20.49 41.25
C ASN A 392 -34.88 -20.89 40.54
N ILE A 393 -34.27 -22.03 40.91
CA ILE A 393 -33.07 -22.55 40.23
C ILE A 393 -33.36 -22.79 38.74
N ILE A 394 -34.52 -23.39 38.42
CA ILE A 394 -34.92 -23.63 37.02
C ILE A 394 -35.08 -22.30 36.28
N LYS A 395 -35.74 -21.31 36.90
CA LYS A 395 -35.92 -19.98 36.33
C LYS A 395 -34.58 -19.29 36.06
N ASP A 396 -33.66 -19.32 37.02
CA ASP A 396 -32.32 -18.73 36.94
C ASP A 396 -31.48 -19.39 35.84
N PHE A 397 -31.56 -20.72 35.75
CA PHE A 397 -30.87 -21.48 34.72
C PHE A 397 -31.40 -21.18 33.31
N LEU A 398 -32.72 -21.10 33.15
CA LEU A 398 -33.35 -20.68 31.89
C LEU A 398 -33.01 -19.25 31.52
N LEU A 399 -32.98 -18.37 32.51
CA LEU A 399 -32.55 -17.00 32.33
C LEU A 399 -31.15 -17.06 31.75
N LEU A 400 -30.14 -17.58 32.44
CA LEU A 400 -28.73 -17.65 32.02
C LEU A 400 -28.51 -18.22 30.60
N ALA A 401 -29.34 -19.17 30.17
CA ALA A 401 -29.16 -19.85 28.90
C ALA A 401 -29.88 -19.17 27.70
N ARG A 402 -30.71 -18.14 27.96
CA ARG A 402 -31.39 -17.37 26.91
C ARG A 402 -30.42 -16.63 25.96
N PRO A 403 -30.57 -16.72 24.62
CA PRO A 403 -29.59 -16.19 23.67
C PRO A 403 -29.66 -14.67 23.39
N SER A 404 -30.73 -13.97 23.79
CA SER A 404 -30.87 -12.53 23.52
C SER A 404 -31.66 -11.81 24.61
N PRO A 405 -31.38 -10.50 24.84
CA PRO A 405 -32.15 -9.68 25.77
C PRO A 405 -33.63 -9.63 25.40
N GLY A 406 -34.49 -9.40 26.39
CA GLY A 406 -35.91 -9.18 26.18
C GLY A 406 -36.23 -7.97 25.28
N LYS A 407 -37.52 -7.78 24.99
CA LYS A 407 -37.99 -6.59 24.27
C LYS A 407 -37.57 -5.34 25.05
N LYS A 408 -36.86 -4.43 24.37
CA LYS A 408 -36.40 -3.16 24.93
C LYS A 408 -37.55 -2.16 25.00
N GLU A 409 -37.63 -1.44 26.12
CA GLU A 409 -38.52 -0.32 26.35
C GLU A 409 -37.76 0.77 27.13
N ALA A 410 -38.30 1.99 27.17
CA ALA A 410 -37.72 3.05 27.99
C ALA A 410 -38.03 2.76 29.46
N VAL A 411 -37.00 2.48 30.26
CA VAL A 411 -37.12 2.07 31.66
C VAL A 411 -36.46 3.11 32.56
N VAL A 412 -37.23 3.70 33.47
CA VAL A 412 -36.74 4.58 34.52
C VAL A 412 -36.21 3.74 35.68
N ILE A 413 -34.89 3.74 35.88
CA ILE A 413 -34.24 2.88 36.89
C ILE A 413 -34.63 3.24 38.33
N LYS A 414 -34.85 4.53 38.59
CA LYS A 414 -35.30 5.04 39.90
C LYS A 414 -36.57 4.32 40.40
N GLU A 415 -37.60 4.21 39.56
CA GLU A 415 -38.87 3.56 39.91
C GLU A 415 -38.66 2.09 40.32
N ILE A 416 -37.77 1.38 39.63
CA ILE A 416 -37.47 -0.02 39.94
C ILE A 416 -36.72 -0.14 41.27
N ILE A 417 -35.77 0.76 41.54
CA ILE A 417 -35.02 0.77 42.81
C ILE A 417 -35.98 1.00 43.98
N GLU A 418 -36.89 1.98 43.87
CA GLU A 418 -37.88 2.28 44.91
C GLU A 418 -38.79 1.07 45.19
N ASP A 419 -39.33 0.43 44.14
CA ASP A 419 -40.14 -0.79 44.24
C ASP A 419 -39.39 -1.94 44.96
N ILE A 420 -38.09 -2.11 44.64
CA ILE A 420 -37.26 -3.18 45.23
C ILE A 420 -36.91 -2.88 46.68
N VAL A 421 -36.59 -1.62 47.01
CA VAL A 421 -36.25 -1.20 48.37
C VAL A 421 -37.42 -1.39 49.33
N GLU A 422 -38.67 -1.23 48.87
CA GLU A 422 -39.83 -1.59 49.68
C GLU A 422 -39.97 -3.11 49.83
N SER A 423 -39.76 -3.86 48.75
CA SER A 423 -39.90 -5.31 48.72
C SER A 423 -38.83 -6.05 49.54
N ILE A 424 -37.59 -5.54 49.59
CA ILE A 424 -36.46 -6.20 50.25
C ILE A 424 -36.62 -6.25 51.77
N LYS A 425 -37.36 -5.29 52.36
CA LYS A 425 -37.66 -5.23 53.81
C LYS A 425 -38.56 -6.37 54.29
N LEU A 426 -39.21 -7.07 53.36
CA LEU A 426 -40.12 -8.19 53.65
C LEU A 426 -39.43 -9.56 53.54
N VAL A 427 -38.15 -9.60 53.12
CA VAL A 427 -37.40 -10.84 52.91
C VAL A 427 -36.87 -11.36 54.26
N PRO A 428 -36.79 -12.68 54.49
CA PRO A 428 -36.29 -13.23 55.76
C PRO A 428 -34.87 -12.83 56.15
N ASP A 429 -34.03 -12.51 55.15
CA ASP A 429 -32.64 -12.08 55.33
C ASP A 429 -32.51 -10.60 55.74
N TRP A 430 -33.64 -9.86 55.83
CA TRP A 430 -33.64 -8.47 56.25
C TRP A 430 -33.34 -8.33 57.75
N ASN A 431 -32.47 -7.39 58.09
CA ASN A 431 -32.18 -6.98 59.46
C ASN A 431 -32.61 -5.52 59.66
N ASP A 432 -33.40 -5.25 60.70
CA ASP A 432 -33.90 -3.90 61.01
C ASP A 432 -32.79 -2.87 61.31
N ASN A 433 -31.57 -3.34 61.58
CA ASN A 433 -30.38 -2.51 61.76
C ASN A 433 -29.70 -2.11 60.43
N ILE A 434 -30.29 -2.41 59.27
CA ILE A 434 -29.79 -1.96 57.97
C ILE A 434 -30.35 -0.57 57.65
N GLU A 435 -29.48 0.42 57.57
CA GLU A 435 -29.82 1.77 57.10
C GLU A 435 -29.72 1.84 55.57
N ILE A 436 -30.71 2.44 54.91
CA ILE A 436 -30.72 2.59 53.44
C ILE A 436 -30.44 4.05 53.09
N SER A 437 -29.37 4.28 52.34
CA SER A 437 -28.98 5.58 51.79
C SER A 437 -29.25 5.59 50.28
N LEU A 438 -30.16 6.45 49.83
CA LEU A 438 -30.53 6.58 48.42
C LEU A 438 -30.10 7.94 47.87
N SER A 439 -29.31 7.94 46.80
CA SER A 439 -28.95 9.13 46.03
C SER A 439 -29.25 8.89 44.55
N LEU A 440 -30.49 9.11 44.16
CA LEU A 440 -31.00 8.75 42.83
C LEU A 440 -31.20 10.00 41.96
N SER A 441 -30.78 9.92 40.70
CA SER A 441 -31.01 10.91 39.64
C SER A 441 -32.45 10.82 39.11
N ASP A 442 -33.08 11.98 38.84
CA ASP A 442 -34.53 12.07 38.56
C ASP A 442 -34.95 11.85 37.08
N TYR A 443 -34.03 11.69 36.11
CA TYR A 443 -34.39 11.84 34.68
C TYR A 443 -33.70 10.89 33.68
N GLU A 444 -33.47 9.63 34.04
CA GLU A 444 -32.61 8.76 33.25
C GLU A 444 -33.29 7.43 32.89
N SER A 445 -33.90 7.38 31.70
CA SER A 445 -34.44 6.15 31.12
C SER A 445 -33.39 5.45 30.27
N ILE A 446 -33.20 4.14 30.48
CA ILE A 446 -32.39 3.29 29.60
C ILE A 446 -33.29 2.43 28.70
N GLN A 447 -32.78 2.04 27.53
CA GLN A 447 -33.47 1.10 26.64
C GLN A 447 -33.20 -0.33 27.11
N ALA A 448 -34.07 -0.84 27.98
CA ALA A 448 -33.93 -2.15 28.60
C ALA A 448 -35.28 -2.87 28.74
N ASN A 449 -35.27 -4.15 29.10
CA ASN A 449 -36.48 -4.84 29.52
C ASN A 449 -36.70 -4.62 31.03
N ARG A 450 -37.86 -4.10 31.43
CA ARG A 450 -38.14 -3.76 32.85
C ARG A 450 -37.97 -4.96 33.79
N THR A 451 -38.41 -6.15 33.38
CA THR A 451 -38.31 -7.38 34.19
C THR A 451 -36.86 -7.82 34.37
N GLU A 452 -36.04 -7.75 33.33
CA GLU A 452 -34.61 -8.09 33.40
C GLU A 452 -33.83 -7.11 34.28
N MET A 453 -34.15 -5.80 34.20
CA MET A 453 -33.55 -4.79 35.08
C MET A 453 -33.97 -4.98 36.55
N LYS A 454 -35.23 -5.32 36.80
CA LYS A 454 -35.70 -5.69 38.14
C LYS A 454 -34.90 -6.87 38.70
N GLU A 455 -34.60 -7.86 37.87
CA GLU A 455 -33.81 -9.02 38.28
C GLU A 455 -32.34 -8.68 38.54
N VAL A 456 -31.74 -7.79 37.75
CA VAL A 456 -30.39 -7.28 38.00
C VAL A 456 -30.32 -6.58 39.36
N LEU A 457 -31.21 -5.61 39.58
CA LEU A 457 -31.24 -4.82 40.81
C LEU A 457 -31.58 -5.70 42.02
N TRP A 458 -32.53 -6.62 41.89
CA TRP A 458 -32.91 -7.55 42.96
C TRP A 458 -31.73 -8.41 43.39
N ASN A 459 -31.00 -9.02 42.45
CA ASN A 459 -29.85 -9.87 42.77
C ASN A 459 -28.71 -9.08 43.44
N LEU A 460 -28.43 -7.87 42.97
CA LEU A 460 -27.38 -7.02 43.54
C LEU A 460 -27.75 -6.54 44.96
N ILE A 461 -28.97 -6.04 45.14
CA ILE A 461 -29.46 -5.55 46.43
C ILE A 461 -29.61 -6.69 47.45
N LEU A 462 -30.14 -7.84 47.04
CA LEU A 462 -30.25 -9.02 47.90
C LEU A 462 -28.86 -9.52 48.32
N ASN A 463 -27.89 -9.54 47.41
CA ASN A 463 -26.53 -9.93 47.76
C ASN A 463 -25.90 -8.98 48.78
N ALA A 464 -26.13 -7.67 48.64
CA ALA A 464 -25.70 -6.66 49.61
C ALA A 464 -26.34 -6.87 50.99
N VAL A 465 -27.66 -7.07 51.05
CA VAL A 465 -28.40 -7.32 52.31
C VAL A 465 -27.90 -8.60 52.99
N GLN A 466 -27.74 -9.70 52.25
CA GLN A 466 -27.21 -10.97 52.77
C GLN A 466 -25.74 -10.89 53.19
N ALA A 467 -25.00 -9.85 52.79
CA ALA A 467 -23.65 -9.59 53.28
C ALA A 467 -23.64 -8.89 54.65
N MET A 468 -24.77 -8.30 55.06
CA MET A 468 -24.94 -7.45 56.25
C MET A 468 -25.83 -8.10 57.30
N ASN A 469 -25.56 -9.38 57.65
CA ASN A 469 -26.36 -10.13 58.61
C ASN A 469 -26.49 -9.46 60.00
N ASP A 470 -25.46 -8.70 60.42
CA ASP A 470 -25.43 -8.00 61.71
C ASP A 470 -25.95 -6.55 61.64
N GLY A 471 -26.47 -6.12 60.49
CA GLY A 471 -26.80 -4.72 60.20
C GLY A 471 -25.70 -4.02 59.39
N GLY A 472 -25.94 -2.77 58.97
CA GLY A 472 -25.00 -2.03 58.13
C GLY A 472 -25.66 -0.91 57.34
N VAL A 473 -24.96 -0.40 56.32
CA VAL A 473 -25.47 0.65 55.45
C VAL A 473 -25.53 0.15 54.01
N LEU A 474 -26.74 0.07 53.44
CA LEU A 474 -26.96 -0.14 52.02
C LEU A 474 -26.96 1.21 51.31
N THR A 475 -26.00 1.44 50.43
CA THR A 475 -25.89 2.69 49.65
C THR A 475 -26.25 2.41 48.19
N ILE A 476 -27.22 3.13 47.64
CA ILE A 476 -27.57 3.06 46.21
C ILE A 476 -27.47 4.46 45.60
N GLU A 477 -26.59 4.62 44.62
CA GLU A 477 -26.38 5.87 43.90
C GLU A 477 -26.60 5.69 42.40
N THR A 478 -27.23 6.68 41.75
CA THR A 478 -27.23 6.78 40.29
C THR A 478 -26.66 8.12 39.83
N LYS A 479 -25.78 8.09 38.83
CA LYS A 479 -25.11 9.27 38.28
C LYS A 479 -25.00 9.19 36.76
N ASN A 480 -25.18 10.33 36.09
CA ASN A 480 -24.78 10.47 34.70
C ASN A 480 -23.27 10.66 34.63
N ILE A 481 -22.59 9.89 33.78
CA ILE A 481 -21.19 10.11 33.46
C ILE A 481 -21.04 10.36 31.96
N LEU A 482 -20.29 11.40 31.60
CA LEU A 482 -19.87 11.64 30.22
C LEU A 482 -18.60 10.83 29.97
N SER A 483 -18.60 10.00 28.92
CA SER A 483 -17.35 9.37 28.50
C SER A 483 -16.38 10.43 27.95
N GLY A 484 -15.09 10.27 28.24
CA GLY A 484 -14.03 11.14 27.73
C GLY A 484 -13.90 11.14 26.20
N ASP A 485 -14.50 10.14 25.55
CA ASP A 485 -14.72 10.10 24.10
C ASP A 485 -16.11 10.68 23.78
N ALA A 486 -16.15 11.70 22.92
CA ALA A 486 -17.26 12.64 22.68
C ALA A 486 -18.59 12.07 22.13
N THR A 487 -18.99 10.84 22.46
CA THR A 487 -20.16 10.17 21.84
C THR A 487 -21.13 9.46 22.79
N GLY A 488 -21.02 9.55 24.12
CA GLY A 488 -22.01 8.91 25.00
C GLY A 488 -22.16 9.49 26.39
N GLU A 489 -23.40 9.82 26.76
CA GLU A 489 -23.84 9.83 28.16
C GLU A 489 -23.97 8.37 28.62
N TYR A 490 -23.60 8.07 29.86
CA TYR A 490 -23.80 6.75 30.48
C TYR A 490 -24.47 6.88 31.85
N LEU A 491 -25.32 5.91 32.19
CA LEU A 491 -25.87 5.76 33.53
C LEU A 491 -24.93 4.89 34.36
N GLU A 492 -24.31 5.49 35.38
CA GLU A 492 -23.58 4.78 36.42
C GLU A 492 -24.53 4.49 37.60
N LEU A 493 -24.65 3.21 37.96
CA LEU A 493 -25.36 2.72 39.13
C LEU A 493 -24.34 2.13 40.10
N LYS A 494 -24.31 2.64 41.33
CA LYS A 494 -23.51 2.09 42.43
C LYS A 494 -24.40 1.48 43.48
N ILE A 495 -24.08 0.26 43.88
CA ILE A 495 -24.71 -0.45 44.99
C ILE A 495 -23.60 -0.87 45.95
N GLY A 496 -23.52 -0.21 47.09
CA GLY A 496 -22.52 -0.44 48.13
C GLY A 496 -23.13 -1.04 49.39
N ASP A 497 -22.38 -1.94 50.03
CA ASP A 497 -22.67 -2.51 51.33
C ASP A 497 -21.49 -2.35 52.30
N THR A 498 -21.76 -2.47 53.59
CA THR A 498 -20.77 -2.49 54.67
C THR A 498 -20.67 -3.88 55.33
N GLY A 499 -20.82 -4.94 54.53
CA GLY A 499 -20.94 -6.33 55.00
C GLY A 499 -19.62 -6.99 55.42
N TYR A 500 -19.36 -8.20 54.89
CA TYR A 500 -18.08 -8.92 55.05
C TYR A 500 -17.17 -8.91 53.80
N GLY A 501 -17.63 -8.32 52.70
CA GLY A 501 -16.81 -8.07 51.51
C GLY A 501 -16.55 -9.32 50.67
N ILE A 502 -15.67 -9.19 49.67
CA ILE A 502 -15.24 -10.29 48.80
C ILE A 502 -13.75 -10.55 49.01
N ASP A 503 -13.36 -11.78 49.34
CA ASP A 503 -11.95 -12.19 49.38
C ASP A 503 -11.30 -11.97 47.99
N GLU A 504 -10.12 -11.35 47.93
CA GLU A 504 -9.40 -11.05 46.68
C GLU A 504 -9.23 -12.28 45.79
N LYS A 505 -9.04 -13.47 46.38
CA LYS A 505 -8.90 -14.74 45.64
C LYS A 505 -10.15 -15.12 44.85
N ASN A 506 -11.32 -14.63 45.27
CA ASN A 506 -12.60 -14.98 44.70
C ASN A 506 -13.09 -13.95 43.67
N MET A 507 -12.46 -12.77 43.59
CA MET A 507 -12.92 -11.64 42.77
C MET A 507 -13.06 -12.00 41.28
N ASP A 508 -12.12 -12.78 40.73
CA ASP A 508 -12.14 -13.22 39.33
C ASP A 508 -13.21 -14.30 39.05
N MET A 509 -13.70 -14.98 40.09
CA MET A 509 -14.65 -16.11 39.97
C MET A 509 -16.10 -15.73 40.24
N ILE A 510 -16.38 -14.52 40.74
CA ILE A 510 -17.74 -14.12 41.18
C ILE A 510 -18.79 -14.16 40.06
N PHE A 511 -18.36 -14.08 38.80
CA PHE A 511 -19.23 -14.16 37.62
C PHE A 511 -19.32 -15.57 37.01
N GLU A 512 -18.53 -16.53 37.51
CA GLU A 512 -18.59 -17.91 37.03
C GLU A 512 -19.89 -18.57 37.53
N PRO A 513 -20.67 -19.22 36.64
CA PRO A 513 -21.89 -19.91 37.04
C PRO A 513 -21.63 -20.97 38.13
N PHE A 514 -22.53 -21.06 39.11
CA PHE A 514 -22.47 -21.98 40.26
C PHE A 514 -21.38 -21.65 41.30
N PHE A 515 -20.63 -20.56 41.13
CA PHE A 515 -19.72 -20.08 42.15
C PHE A 515 -20.50 -19.39 43.29
N THR A 516 -20.30 -19.84 44.53
CA THR A 516 -20.92 -19.25 45.72
C THR A 516 -20.08 -19.55 46.97
N THR A 517 -20.03 -18.59 47.89
CA THR A 517 -19.47 -18.77 49.24
C THR A 517 -20.54 -18.97 50.31
N LYS A 518 -21.83 -18.89 49.93
CA LYS A 518 -23.00 -19.00 50.82
C LYS A 518 -23.53 -20.44 50.84
N GLU A 519 -23.91 -20.96 52.01
CA GLU A 519 -24.43 -22.33 52.19
C GLU A 519 -25.73 -22.62 51.41
N SER A 520 -26.58 -21.60 51.22
CA SER A 520 -27.88 -21.72 50.54
C SER A 520 -27.92 -21.05 49.15
N GLY A 521 -26.78 -20.54 48.66
CA GLY A 521 -26.70 -19.81 47.39
C GLY A 521 -26.67 -20.74 46.17
N THR A 522 -27.36 -20.36 45.09
CA THR A 522 -27.35 -21.12 43.82
C THR A 522 -26.10 -20.84 42.98
N GLY A 523 -25.40 -19.74 43.24
CA GLY A 523 -24.25 -19.27 42.46
C GLY A 523 -24.59 -18.81 41.04
N LEU A 524 -25.88 -18.61 40.71
CA LEU A 524 -26.32 -18.19 39.37
C LEU A 524 -26.60 -16.68 39.28
N GLY A 525 -26.90 -16.02 40.40
CA GLY A 525 -27.37 -14.63 40.42
C GLY A 525 -26.42 -13.63 39.74
N LEU A 526 -25.14 -13.62 40.13
CA LEU A 526 -24.16 -12.69 39.54
C LEU A 526 -23.81 -13.02 38.09
N ALA A 527 -23.82 -14.30 37.70
CA ALA A 527 -23.65 -14.70 36.30
C ALA A 527 -24.82 -14.22 35.43
N ILE A 528 -26.06 -14.27 35.94
CA ILE A 528 -27.25 -13.71 35.28
C ILE A 528 -27.13 -12.20 35.16
N VAL A 529 -26.74 -11.51 36.24
CA VAL A 529 -26.52 -10.06 36.24
C VAL A 529 -25.52 -9.68 35.16
N ASN A 530 -24.32 -10.28 35.15
CA ASN A 530 -23.28 -9.95 34.18
C ASN A 530 -23.78 -10.12 32.75
N ARG A 531 -24.43 -11.24 32.47
CA ARG A 531 -24.96 -11.52 31.13
C ARG A 531 -26.06 -10.55 30.71
N ILE A 532 -26.97 -10.17 31.61
CA ILE A 532 -28.00 -9.17 31.31
C ILE A 532 -27.32 -7.82 31.02
N VAL A 533 -26.39 -7.38 31.87
CA VAL A 533 -25.66 -6.12 31.71
C VAL A 533 -24.89 -6.08 30.38
N GLU A 534 -24.11 -7.11 30.07
CA GLU A 534 -23.40 -7.26 28.79
C GLU A 534 -24.36 -7.26 27.59
N GLY A 535 -25.53 -7.92 27.73
CA GLY A 535 -26.56 -7.97 26.69
C GLY A 535 -27.16 -6.60 26.32
N TYR A 536 -27.11 -5.63 27.25
CA TYR A 536 -27.49 -4.25 27.01
C TYR A 536 -26.30 -3.33 26.66
N GLY A 537 -25.11 -3.91 26.44
CA GLY A 537 -23.88 -3.16 26.14
C GLY A 537 -23.31 -2.42 27.35
N GLY A 538 -23.73 -2.79 28.56
CA GLY A 538 -23.21 -2.26 29.81
C GLY A 538 -21.99 -3.02 30.32
N THR A 539 -21.40 -2.52 31.39
CA THR A 539 -20.31 -3.17 32.12
C THR A 539 -20.62 -3.23 33.61
N ILE A 540 -20.14 -4.26 34.30
CA ILE A 540 -20.26 -4.43 35.75
C ILE A 540 -18.88 -4.71 36.35
N ARG A 541 -18.59 -4.08 37.49
CA ARG A 541 -17.38 -4.34 38.27
C ARG A 541 -17.68 -4.28 39.77
N PHE A 542 -16.87 -4.99 40.55
CA PHE A 542 -16.91 -4.97 42.00
C PHE A 542 -15.60 -4.41 42.53
N GLU A 543 -15.70 -3.58 43.55
CA GLU A 543 -14.58 -2.97 44.25
C GLU A 543 -14.76 -3.22 45.75
N ASN A 544 -13.71 -3.69 46.43
CA ASN A 544 -13.74 -3.76 47.89
C ASN A 544 -13.66 -2.34 48.46
N SER A 545 -14.64 -1.97 49.26
CA SER A 545 -14.65 -0.71 50.01
C SER A 545 -13.57 -0.81 51.11
N GLY A 546 -12.93 0.29 51.51
CA GLY A 546 -11.76 0.35 52.42
C GLY A 546 -11.93 -0.13 53.88
N GLY A 547 -12.86 -1.05 54.11
CA GLY A 547 -13.21 -1.80 55.31
C GLY A 547 -14.33 -2.76 54.89
N SER A 548 -14.32 -4.00 55.39
CA SER A 548 -15.15 -5.21 55.12
C SER A 548 -16.38 -5.19 54.18
N GLY A 549 -16.59 -4.27 53.25
CA GLY A 549 -17.80 -4.16 52.42
C GLY A 549 -17.48 -4.14 50.94
N THR A 550 -18.52 -4.20 50.12
CA THR A 550 -18.37 -4.28 48.66
C THR A 550 -19.12 -3.14 47.98
N THR A 551 -18.55 -2.59 46.91
CA THR A 551 -19.26 -1.68 46.00
C THR A 551 -19.34 -2.29 44.62
N CYS A 552 -20.55 -2.56 44.15
CA CYS A 552 -20.85 -2.91 42.77
C CYS A 552 -21.08 -1.64 41.95
N VAL A 553 -20.39 -1.52 40.81
CA VAL A 553 -20.58 -0.43 39.85
C VAL A 553 -21.05 -1.02 38.54
N VAL A 554 -22.24 -0.62 38.10
CA VAL A 554 -22.84 -1.02 36.82
C VAL A 554 -22.95 0.22 35.95
N VAL A 555 -22.50 0.13 34.70
CA VAL A 555 -22.52 1.24 33.73
C VAL A 555 -23.33 0.82 32.53
N PHE A 556 -24.38 1.58 32.20
CA PHE A 556 -25.20 1.39 30.99
C PHE A 556 -25.04 2.54 30.01
N PRO A 557 -24.96 2.28 28.70
CA PRO A 557 -24.99 3.35 27.69
C PRO A 557 -26.38 3.98 27.59
N PHE A 558 -26.49 5.32 27.57
CA PHE A 558 -27.73 5.96 27.12
C PHE A 558 -27.85 5.79 25.60
N TYR A 559 -28.90 5.09 25.18
CA TYR A 559 -29.32 5.09 23.78
C TYR A 559 -30.49 6.07 23.65
N LYS A 560 -30.25 7.20 22.96
CA LYS A 560 -31.28 8.19 22.60
C LYS A 560 -32.35 7.61 21.69
#